data_AF-A0A5S4F1U3-F1
#
_entry.id   AF-A0A5S4F1U3-F1
#
_cell.length_a   1.000
_cell.length_b   1.000
_cell.length_c   1.000
_cell.angle_alpha   90.00
_cell.angle_beta   90.00
_cell.angle_gamma   90.00
#
_symmetry.space_group_name_H-M   'P 1'
#
loop_
_entity.id
_entity.type
_entity.pdbx_description
1 polymer ?
#
loop_
_entity_poly.entity_id
_entity_poly.type
_entity_poly.pdbx_seq_one_letter_code
_entity_poly.pdbx_strand_id
1 'polypeptide(L)'
;MSHPFSTQPAPKRTPLNAEERVRAEESFSALVTQHLIDNGRFRVSADTPEMVELFQTVARRVGDTLGRPVVSYANGRYIVITFGQDEVPGLTG
;
A
#
# COMPACT_ATOMS: atom_id res chain seq x y z
N MET A 1 -14.41 -17.22 -41.30
CA MET A 1 -14.45 -18.23 -40.22
C MET A 1 -13.30 -17.97 -39.26
N SER A 2 -13.67 -17.60 -38.02
CA SER A 2 -13.00 -17.67 -36.71
C SER A 2 -11.46 -17.58 -36.61
N HIS A 3 -10.95 -16.44 -36.11
CA HIS A 3 -9.62 -16.34 -35.52
C HIS A 3 -9.60 -17.09 -34.16
N PRO A 4 -8.62 -17.97 -33.89
CA PRO A 4 -8.47 -18.55 -32.57
C PRO A 4 -7.90 -17.47 -31.63
N PHE A 5 -8.73 -17.00 -30.71
CA PHE A 5 -8.25 -16.24 -29.55
C PHE A 5 -7.31 -17.16 -28.76
N SER A 6 -6.00 -16.92 -28.84
CA SER A 6 -5.06 -17.49 -27.88
C SER A 6 -5.44 -16.99 -26.50
N THR A 7 -6.07 -17.85 -25.72
CA THR A 7 -6.30 -17.67 -24.29
C THR A 7 -4.93 -17.65 -23.62
N GLN A 8 -4.35 -16.46 -23.46
CA GLN A 8 -3.13 -16.27 -22.68
C GLN A 8 -3.43 -16.79 -21.26
N PRO A 9 -2.66 -17.77 -20.73
CA PRO A 9 -2.92 -18.30 -19.41
C PRO A 9 -2.85 -17.15 -18.41
N ALA A 10 -3.86 -17.06 -17.54
CA ALA A 10 -3.92 -16.05 -16.50
C ALA A 10 -2.58 -16.04 -15.74
N PRO A 11 -1.99 -14.86 -15.46
CA PRO A 11 -0.74 -14.78 -14.72
C PRO A 11 -0.94 -15.52 -13.39
N LYS A 12 -0.20 -16.63 -13.21
CA LYS A 12 -0.16 -17.34 -11.94
C LYS A 12 0.33 -16.34 -10.90
N ARG A 13 -0.55 -15.96 -9.97
CA ARG A 13 -0.19 -15.15 -8.80
C ARG A 13 0.68 -16.04 -7.92
N THR A 14 1.99 -16.06 -8.21
CA THR A 14 2.97 -16.68 -7.33
C THR A 14 2.98 -15.88 -6.04
N PRO A 15 2.75 -16.51 -4.87
CA PRO A 15 2.89 -15.81 -3.60
C PRO A 15 4.33 -15.31 -3.46
N LEU A 16 4.50 -14.08 -2.96
CA LEU A 16 5.81 -13.49 -2.72
C LEU A 16 6.58 -14.35 -1.69
N ASN A 17 7.79 -14.76 -2.05
CA ASN A 17 8.72 -15.40 -1.12
C ASN A 17 9.20 -14.39 -0.06
N ALA A 18 9.72 -14.87 1.07
CA ALA A 18 10.12 -14.02 2.20
C ALA A 18 11.14 -12.93 1.80
N GLU A 19 12.12 -13.27 0.97
CA GLU A 19 13.11 -12.30 0.48
C GLU A 19 12.50 -11.23 -0.45
N GLU A 20 11.52 -11.63 -1.25
CA GLU A 20 10.82 -10.71 -2.15
C GLU A 20 9.90 -9.77 -1.36
N ARG A 21 9.33 -10.23 -0.23
CA ARG A 21 8.58 -9.38 0.70
C ARG A 21 9.47 -8.31 1.28
N VAL A 22 10.64 -8.67 1.83
CA VAL A 22 11.55 -7.69 2.42
C VAL A 22 11.95 -6.62 1.40
N ARG A 23 12.33 -7.02 0.18
CA ARG A 23 12.65 -6.05 -0.89
C ARG A 23 11.45 -5.21 -1.29
N ALA A 24 10.25 -5.81 -1.34
CA ALA A 24 9.02 -5.11 -1.63
C ALA A 24 8.73 -4.07 -0.54
N GLU A 25 8.86 -4.40 0.74
CA GLU A 25 8.67 -3.46 1.86
C GLU A 25 9.58 -2.25 1.73
N GLU A 26 10.88 -2.46 1.49
CA GLU A 26 11.83 -1.35 1.36
C GLU A 26 11.50 -0.46 0.16
N SER A 27 11.21 -1.09 -0.99
CA SER A 27 10.89 -0.38 -2.24
C SER A 27 9.57 0.39 -2.13
N PHE A 28 8.54 -0.24 -1.54
CA PHE A 28 7.23 0.38 -1.36
C PHE A 28 7.28 1.48 -0.29
N SER A 29 8.04 1.33 0.79
CA SER A 29 8.23 2.42 1.76
C SER A 29 8.78 3.67 1.10
N ALA A 30 9.80 3.55 0.25
CA ALA A 30 10.33 4.71 -0.47
C ALA A 30 9.29 5.34 -1.42
N LEU A 31 8.58 4.51 -2.19
CA LEU A 31 7.54 4.95 -3.12
C LEU A 31 6.37 5.66 -2.40
N VAL A 32 5.85 5.05 -1.34
CA VAL A 32 4.73 5.58 -0.54
C VAL A 32 5.16 6.89 0.13
N THR A 33 6.38 6.96 0.65
CA THR A 33 6.94 8.19 1.23
C THR A 33 6.91 9.34 0.22
N GLN A 34 7.45 9.13 -0.98
CA GLN A 34 7.45 10.16 -2.02
C GLN A 34 6.02 10.56 -2.43
N HIS A 35 5.14 9.58 -2.65
CA HIS A 35 3.76 9.86 -3.03
C HIS A 35 2.97 10.61 -1.95
N LEU A 36 3.21 10.29 -0.68
CA LEU A 36 2.60 11.00 0.43
C LEU A 36 3.13 12.43 0.52
N ILE A 37 4.44 12.66 0.34
CA ILE A 37 4.99 14.02 0.33
C ILE A 37 4.37 14.85 -0.81
N ASP A 38 4.24 14.25 -2.01
CA ASP A 38 3.78 14.96 -3.21
C ASP A 38 2.25 15.18 -3.24
N ASN A 39 1.47 14.16 -2.89
CA ASN A 39 0.00 14.15 -3.04
C ASN A 39 -0.76 14.06 -1.71
N GLY A 40 -0.09 13.78 -0.59
CA GLY A 40 -0.72 13.54 0.71
C GLY A 40 -1.45 12.20 0.85
N ARG A 41 -1.64 11.45 -0.24
CA ARG A 41 -2.39 10.19 -0.29
C ARG A 41 -1.81 9.22 -1.31
N PHE A 42 -1.71 7.96 -0.91
CA PHE A 42 -1.32 6.83 -1.73
C PHE A 42 -2.43 5.79 -1.77
N ARG A 43 -2.71 5.20 -2.94
CA ARG A 43 -3.71 4.14 -3.10
C ARG A 43 -3.12 3.02 -3.93
N VAL A 44 -3.28 1.79 -3.47
CA VAL A 44 -2.82 0.59 -4.17
C VAL A 44 -3.84 -0.53 -4.05
N SER A 45 -3.90 -1.40 -5.05
CA SER A 45 -4.76 -2.58 -5.05
C SER A 45 -4.14 -3.66 -4.17
N ALA A 46 -4.85 -4.08 -3.14
CA ALA A 46 -4.41 -5.12 -2.21
C ALA A 46 -5.54 -6.15 -2.10
N ASP A 47 -5.57 -7.10 -3.04
CA ASP A 47 -6.63 -8.11 -3.16
C ASP A 47 -6.40 -9.32 -2.23
N THR A 48 -5.23 -9.42 -1.59
CA THR A 48 -4.87 -10.52 -0.67
C THR A 48 -4.54 -9.98 0.71
N PRO A 49 -4.84 -10.75 1.78
CA PRO A 49 -4.50 -10.34 3.15
C PRO A 49 -3.00 -10.08 3.32
N GLU A 50 -2.15 -10.89 2.68
CA GLU A 50 -0.70 -10.71 2.72
C GLU A 50 -0.23 -9.35 2.18
N MET A 51 -0.88 -8.84 1.12
CA MET A 51 -0.58 -7.51 0.59
C MET A 51 -1.10 -6.41 1.52
N VAL A 52 -2.25 -6.63 2.16
CA VAL A 52 -2.77 -5.69 3.17
C VAL A 52 -1.79 -5.57 4.34
N GLU A 53 -1.30 -6.69 4.87
CA GLU A 53 -0.31 -6.71 5.95
C GLU A 53 0.99 -6.02 5.54
N LEU A 54 1.50 -6.29 4.33
CA LEU A 54 2.68 -5.62 3.77
C LEU A 54 2.52 -4.10 3.78
N PHE A 55 1.40 -3.60 3.23
CA PHE A 55 1.15 -2.16 3.14
C PHE A 55 0.84 -1.51 4.49
N GLN A 56 0.30 -2.26 5.47
CA GLN A 56 0.17 -1.78 6.85
C GLN A 56 1.54 -1.60 7.51
N THR A 57 2.45 -2.57 7.37
CA THR A 57 3.83 -2.45 7.85
C THR A 57 4.55 -1.29 7.19
N VAL A 58 4.39 -1.14 5.86
CA VAL A 58 4.94 0.00 5.10
C VAL A 58 4.39 1.31 5.63
N ALA A 59 3.07 1.45 5.85
CA ALA A 59 2.46 2.66 6.38
C ALA A 59 3.05 3.04 7.75
N ARG A 60 3.27 2.06 8.63
CA ARG A 60 3.91 2.28 9.93
C ARG A 60 5.35 2.76 9.77
N ARG A 61 6.16 2.09 8.94
CA ARG A 61 7.56 2.47 8.68
C ARG A 61 7.67 3.87 8.07
N VAL A 62 6.78 4.22 7.15
CA VAL A 62 6.72 5.55 6.54
C VAL A 62 6.36 6.62 7.56
N GLY A 63 5.41 6.34 8.47
CA GLY A 63 5.09 7.25 9.57
C GLY A 63 6.27 7.49 10.52
N ASP A 64 6.98 6.42 10.91
CA ASP A 64 8.22 6.50 11.70
C ASP A 64 9.30 7.30 10.96
N THR A 65 9.49 7.07 9.66
CA THR A 65 10.51 7.74 8.83
C THR A 65 10.22 9.23 8.65
N LEU A 66 8.94 9.59 8.46
CA LEU A 66 8.51 10.97 8.27
C LEU A 66 8.30 11.73 9.59
N GLY A 67 8.30 11.02 10.73
CA GLY A 67 7.94 11.59 12.03
C GLY A 67 6.51 12.14 12.06
N ARG A 68 5.61 11.56 11.25
CA ARG A 68 4.22 12.02 11.09
C ARG A 68 3.25 10.85 11.25
N PRO A 69 2.09 11.06 11.87
CA PRO A 69 1.07 10.02 11.91
C PRO A 69 0.65 9.68 10.48
N VAL A 70 0.66 8.39 10.16
CA VAL A 70 0.21 7.84 8.87
C VAL A 70 -0.87 6.80 9.18
N VAL A 71 -2.00 6.90 8.50
CA VAL A 71 -3.11 5.97 8.62
C VAL A 71 -3.23 5.15 7.34
N SER A 72 -3.54 3.87 7.49
CA SER A 72 -3.84 2.98 6.37
C SER A 72 -5.20 2.35 6.57
N TYR A 73 -6.01 2.34 5.51
CA TYR A 73 -7.33 1.73 5.51
C TYR A 73 -7.51 0.86 4.28
N ALA A 74 -7.93 -0.39 4.50
CA ALA A 74 -8.21 -1.36 3.46
C ALA A 74 -9.72 -1.50 3.24
N ASN A 75 -10.16 -1.38 1.98
CA ASN A 75 -11.56 -1.51 1.57
C ASN A 75 -11.78 -2.78 0.72
N GLY A 76 -11.14 -3.89 1.10
CA GLY A 76 -11.25 -5.21 0.46
C GLY A 76 -10.64 -5.36 -0.94
N ARG A 77 -10.54 -4.28 -1.71
CA ARG A 77 -9.92 -4.25 -3.06
C ARG A 77 -8.74 -3.30 -3.16
N TYR A 78 -8.77 -2.24 -2.37
CA TYR A 78 -7.71 -1.23 -2.34
C TYR A 78 -7.34 -0.92 -0.89
N ILE A 79 -6.07 -0.67 -0.67
CA ILE A 79 -5.57 -0.02 0.53
C ILE A 79 -5.20 1.41 0.20
N VAL A 80 -5.63 2.32 1.07
CA VAL A 80 -5.34 3.74 1.00
C VAL A 80 -4.46 4.09 2.19
N ILE A 81 -3.32 4.71 1.92
CA ILE A 81 -2.38 5.23 2.91
C ILE A 81 -2.41 6.76 2.80
N THR A 82 -2.54 7.45 3.91
CA THR A 82 -2.60 8.91 3.97
C THR A 82 -1.97 9.37 5.27
N PHE A 83 -1.53 10.62 5.33
CA PHE A 83 -1.21 11.21 6.63
C PHE A 83 -2.46 11.12 7.52
N GLY A 84 -2.25 10.63 8.74
CA GLY A 84 -3.21 10.86 9.81
C GLY A 84 -3.30 12.36 10.03
N GLN A 85 -4.52 12.87 10.21
CA GLN A 85 -4.62 14.17 10.86
C GLN A 85 -3.99 13.98 12.23
N ASP A 86 -2.98 14.79 12.55
CA ASP A 86 -2.53 14.95 13.93
C ASP A 86 -3.80 15.27 14.71
N GLU A 87 -4.26 14.33 15.53
CA GLU A 87 -5.36 14.59 16.45
C GLU A 87 -4.81 15.58 17.48
N VAL A 88 -4.76 16.86 17.09
CA VAL A 88 -5.26 17.91 17.94
C VAL A 88 -6.70 18.09 17.48
N PRO A 89 -7.68 17.39 18.08
CA PRO A 89 -9.01 17.94 18.07
C PRO A 89 -8.80 19.23 18.87
N GLY A 90 -8.93 20.37 18.21
CA GLY A 90 -9.15 21.61 18.93
C GLY A 90 -10.33 21.35 19.86
N LEU A 91 -10.01 21.06 21.12
CA LEU A 91 -10.96 21.04 22.21
C LEU A 91 -11.31 22.51 22.36
N THR A 92 -12.31 22.86 21.57
CA THR A 92 -12.95 24.15 21.50
C THR A 92 -13.92 24.14 22.66
N GLY A 93 -13.69 24.99 23.65
CA GLY A 93 -14.65 25.27 24.73
C GLY A 93 -14.13 24.96 26.13
#